data_AF-A0A938S390-F1
#
_entry.id   AF-A0A938S390-F1
#
_cell.length_a   1.000
_cell.length_b   1.000
_cell.length_c   1.000
_cell.angle_alpha   90.00
_cell.angle_beta   90.00
_cell.angle_gamma   90.00
#
_symmetry.space_group_name_H-M   'P 1'
#
loop_
_entity.id
_entity.type
_entity.pdbx_description
1 polymer ?
#
loop_
_entity_poly.entity_id
_entity_poly.type
_entity_poly.pdbx_seq_one_letter_code
_entity_poly.pdbx_strand_id
1 'polypeptide(L)'
;MRKRLIVPVFGLCLLLSLAPEIRAAPWLGVHLGMSSNRQAAGLTEVVGHLAQLGVNAIVVEVNYGFEYESHPELRTPNACTKEQIGTLLAECRKHRVRLIPQFQCLGHQSWSRNTGPLLTKYPQFDETPGLYPENKDIYCRSWCPLHPEVNPIVFRLMDELIAAFEAEALHVGMDEVFLIGEDACSRCKGKDKAELFAKAINDYHRHLVGKHKIEMLMWGDRLIDAGSIKYGKWEASANGTAGAIDLIPKDIVICDWHYEPRSAYESVPMFLEKGFRVWPASWKKPEAAKAFVDYSLTYANNPRLLGHLNTTWGAVRVNDLPKFEPLLIATGAFTPAAGTEKK
;
A
#
# COMPACT_ATOMS: atom_id res chain seq x y z
N MET A 1 33.39 75.40 -9.42
CA MET A 1 33.86 74.08 -9.92
C MET A 1 33.40 72.98 -8.97
N ARG A 2 32.29 72.28 -9.27
CA ARG A 2 31.83 71.10 -8.51
C ARG A 2 32.07 69.86 -9.38
N LYS A 3 32.97 68.97 -8.95
CA LYS A 3 33.21 67.68 -9.60
C LYS A 3 32.07 66.72 -9.23
N ARG A 4 31.40 66.15 -10.24
CA ARG A 4 30.45 65.04 -10.08
C ARG A 4 31.24 63.74 -9.98
N LEU A 5 30.97 62.96 -8.94
CA LEU A 5 31.49 61.60 -8.77
C LEU A 5 30.56 60.65 -9.52
N ILE A 6 31.10 59.88 -10.48
CA ILE A 6 30.40 58.80 -11.18
C ILE A 6 30.70 57.52 -10.42
N VAL A 7 29.68 56.82 -9.95
CA VAL A 7 29.79 55.46 -9.41
C VAL A 7 29.29 54.48 -10.47
N PRO A 8 30.07 53.47 -10.89
CA PRO A 8 29.59 52.47 -11.84
C PRO A 8 28.78 51.40 -11.08
N VAL A 9 27.58 51.11 -11.57
CA VAL A 9 26.77 49.97 -11.14
C VAL A 9 27.26 48.75 -11.92
N PHE A 10 27.98 47.84 -11.26
CA PHE A 10 28.28 46.53 -11.82
C PHE A 10 27.04 45.63 -11.70
N GLY A 11 26.44 45.30 -12.84
CA GLY A 11 25.37 44.30 -12.93
C GLY A 11 25.94 42.91 -12.67
N LEU A 12 25.45 42.26 -11.62
CA LEU A 12 25.76 40.87 -11.30
C LEU A 12 24.79 39.96 -12.10
N CYS A 13 25.22 39.46 -13.25
CA CYS A 13 24.52 38.36 -13.93
C CYS A 13 24.70 37.07 -13.11
N LEU A 14 23.69 36.69 -12.33
CA LEU A 14 23.60 35.37 -11.73
C LEU A 14 23.31 34.34 -12.84
N LEU A 15 24.32 33.60 -13.28
CA LEU A 15 24.15 32.35 -13.99
C LEU A 15 23.66 31.30 -12.97
N LEU A 16 22.35 31.09 -12.91
CA LEU A 16 21.76 29.94 -12.24
C LEU A 16 22.15 28.68 -13.02
N SER A 17 23.13 27.92 -12.52
CA SER A 17 23.40 26.59 -13.04
C SER A 17 22.21 25.69 -12.69
N LEU A 18 21.47 25.23 -13.69
CA LEU A 18 20.51 24.14 -13.56
C LEU A 18 21.30 22.85 -13.26
N ALA A 19 21.52 22.57 -11.98
CA ALA A 19 21.92 21.22 -11.59
C ALA A 19 20.76 20.28 -11.98
N PRO A 20 21.01 19.14 -12.65
CA PRO A 20 19.96 18.19 -12.93
C PRO A 20 19.36 17.72 -11.59
N GLU A 21 18.03 17.83 -11.45
CA GLU A 21 17.33 17.21 -10.32
C GLU A 21 17.67 15.72 -10.32
N ILE A 22 18.38 15.27 -9.28
CA ILE A 22 18.62 13.84 -9.07
C ILE A 22 17.26 13.24 -8.76
N ARG A 23 16.65 12.63 -9.77
CA ARG A 23 15.39 11.96 -9.63
C ARG A 23 15.55 10.77 -8.67
N ALA A 24 14.66 10.68 -7.69
CA ALA A 24 14.61 9.53 -6.80
C ALA A 24 14.46 8.24 -7.61
N ALA A 25 15.18 7.18 -7.22
CA ALA A 25 15.09 5.88 -7.87
C ALA A 25 13.65 5.34 -7.80
N PRO A 26 13.13 4.72 -8.87
CA PRO A 26 11.78 4.16 -8.87
C PRO A 26 11.66 3.04 -7.83
N TRP A 27 10.50 2.93 -7.20
CA TRP A 27 10.16 1.86 -6.27
C TRP A 27 9.76 0.62 -7.08
N LEU A 28 10.64 -0.36 -7.11
CA LEU A 28 10.43 -1.65 -7.76
C LEU A 28 10.08 -2.66 -6.68
N GLY A 29 8.78 -2.88 -6.54
CA GLY A 29 8.20 -3.57 -5.40
C GLY A 29 7.75 -4.99 -5.68
N VAL A 30 7.71 -5.79 -4.62
CA VAL A 30 6.94 -7.03 -4.56
C VAL A 30 6.06 -7.05 -3.30
N HIS A 31 4.80 -7.47 -3.45
CA HIS A 31 3.84 -7.65 -2.37
C HIS A 31 3.51 -9.14 -2.19
N LEU A 32 3.60 -9.64 -0.96
CA LEU A 32 3.29 -11.03 -0.63
C LEU A 32 2.71 -11.21 0.78
N GLY A 33 1.90 -12.25 0.94
CA GLY A 33 1.47 -12.71 2.26
C GLY A 33 2.61 -13.35 3.05
N MET A 34 2.75 -12.96 4.32
CA MET A 34 3.72 -13.50 5.26
C MET A 34 3.05 -13.68 6.62
N SER A 35 2.16 -14.67 6.71
CA SER A 35 1.39 -14.96 7.93
C SER A 35 1.99 -16.08 8.77
N SER A 36 3.21 -16.54 8.47
CA SER A 36 3.88 -17.63 9.17
C SER A 36 5.40 -17.54 9.17
N ASN A 37 6.02 -18.13 10.20
CA ASN A 37 7.46 -18.22 10.35
C ASN A 37 8.18 -18.82 9.12
N ARG A 38 7.58 -19.81 8.46
CA ARG A 38 8.12 -20.46 7.25
C ARG A 38 8.21 -19.47 6.09
N GLN A 39 7.19 -18.62 5.92
CA GLN A 39 7.21 -17.61 4.85
C GLN A 39 8.26 -16.54 5.13
N ALA A 40 8.42 -16.11 6.39
CA ALA A 40 9.49 -15.18 6.77
C ALA A 40 10.89 -15.75 6.49
N ALA A 41 11.12 -17.02 6.85
CA ALA A 41 12.37 -17.71 6.56
C ALA A 41 12.62 -17.83 5.04
N GLY A 42 11.64 -18.32 4.27
CA GLY A 42 11.78 -18.43 2.82
C GLY A 42 11.98 -17.08 2.13
N LEU A 43 11.37 -16.00 2.64
CA LEU A 43 11.58 -14.66 2.10
C LEU A 43 13.01 -14.20 2.36
N THR A 44 13.52 -14.43 3.57
CA THR A 44 14.91 -14.12 3.94
C THR A 44 15.89 -14.76 2.96
N GLU A 45 15.67 -16.00 2.55
CA GLU A 45 16.53 -16.72 1.59
C GLU A 45 16.57 -16.09 0.19
N VAL A 46 15.53 -15.35 -0.22
CA VAL A 46 15.43 -14.81 -1.58
C VAL A 46 15.64 -13.31 -1.70
N VAL A 47 15.71 -12.55 -0.59
CA VAL A 47 15.92 -11.09 -0.62
C VAL A 47 17.10 -10.70 -1.52
N GLY A 48 18.24 -11.38 -1.39
CA GLY A 48 19.43 -11.09 -2.20
C GLY A 48 19.21 -11.28 -3.70
N HIS A 49 18.47 -12.32 -4.10
CA HIS A 49 18.12 -12.55 -5.51
C HIS A 49 17.13 -11.50 -6.02
N LEU A 50 16.15 -11.10 -5.22
CA LEU A 50 15.22 -10.03 -5.58
C LEU A 50 15.95 -8.71 -5.78
N ALA A 51 16.90 -8.38 -4.90
CA ALA A 51 17.72 -7.18 -5.02
C ALA A 51 18.59 -7.18 -6.28
N GLN A 52 19.15 -8.33 -6.67
CA GLN A 52 19.88 -8.47 -7.94
C GLN A 52 19.01 -8.21 -9.17
N LEU A 53 17.70 -8.47 -9.07
CA LEU A 53 16.73 -8.15 -10.11
C LEU A 53 16.27 -6.68 -10.08
N GLY A 54 16.79 -5.86 -9.16
CA GLY A 54 16.44 -4.45 -9.01
C GLY A 54 15.32 -4.16 -8.02
N VAL A 55 14.76 -5.17 -7.34
CA VAL A 55 13.75 -4.95 -6.29
C VAL A 55 14.39 -4.16 -5.15
N ASN A 56 13.75 -3.06 -4.76
CA ASN A 56 14.21 -2.21 -3.67
C ASN A 56 13.15 -1.97 -2.59
N ALA A 57 11.95 -2.55 -2.74
CA ALA A 57 10.92 -2.53 -1.71
C ALA A 57 10.15 -3.86 -1.67
N ILE A 58 9.85 -4.34 -0.47
CA ILE A 58 9.04 -5.54 -0.23
C ILE A 58 7.93 -5.16 0.75
N VAL A 59 6.68 -5.39 0.35
CA VAL A 59 5.51 -5.25 1.22
C VAL A 59 5.08 -6.65 1.67
N VAL A 60 5.06 -6.89 2.98
CA VAL A 60 4.65 -8.18 3.55
C VAL A 60 3.33 -8.05 4.31
N GLU A 61 2.30 -8.77 3.87
CA GLU A 61 1.03 -8.84 4.57
C GLU A 61 1.11 -9.80 5.76
N VAL A 62 1.29 -9.20 6.94
CA VAL A 62 1.53 -9.92 8.20
C VAL A 62 0.21 -10.26 8.88
N ASN A 63 -0.71 -9.29 8.94
CA ASN A 63 -1.99 -9.39 9.64
C ASN A 63 -1.80 -9.99 11.05
N TYR A 64 -2.46 -11.11 11.32
CA TYR A 64 -2.44 -11.79 12.61
C TYR A 64 -1.26 -12.80 12.77
N GLY A 65 -0.38 -12.89 11.76
CA GLY A 65 0.75 -13.81 11.69
C GLY A 65 2.03 -13.34 12.39
N PHE A 66 1.90 -12.54 13.45
CA PHE A 66 2.99 -12.07 14.30
C PHE A 66 2.68 -12.36 15.76
N GLU A 67 3.70 -12.59 16.59
CA GLU A 67 3.54 -12.96 18.01
C GLU A 67 3.19 -11.76 18.90
N TYR A 68 2.09 -11.08 18.59
CA TYR A 68 1.61 -9.88 19.30
C TYR A 68 1.51 -10.09 20.81
N GLU A 69 2.31 -9.38 21.61
CA GLU A 69 2.31 -9.41 23.07
C GLU A 69 1.08 -8.71 23.66
N SER A 70 0.60 -7.65 23.00
CA SER A 70 -0.53 -6.85 23.51
C SER A 70 -1.87 -7.58 23.43
N HIS A 71 -2.02 -8.46 22.43
CA HIS A 71 -3.24 -9.21 22.11
C HIS A 71 -2.90 -10.63 21.62
N PRO A 72 -2.37 -11.50 22.50
CA PRO A 72 -1.97 -12.87 22.14
C PRO A 72 -3.14 -13.73 21.65
N GLU A 73 -4.37 -13.41 22.05
CA GLU A 73 -5.60 -14.04 21.60
C GLU A 73 -5.92 -13.83 20.12
N LEU A 74 -5.27 -12.87 19.45
CA LEU A 74 -5.47 -12.57 18.03
C LEU A 74 -4.45 -13.25 17.12
N ARG A 75 -3.44 -13.94 17.66
CA ARG A 75 -2.37 -14.57 16.88
C ARG A 75 -2.89 -15.75 16.06
N THR A 76 -2.42 -15.89 14.82
CA THR A 76 -2.59 -17.13 14.05
C THR A 76 -1.52 -18.17 14.42
N PRO A 77 -1.77 -19.47 14.18
CA PRO A 77 -0.76 -20.50 14.38
C PRO A 77 0.52 -20.23 13.58
N ASN A 78 1.67 -20.60 14.15
CA ASN A 78 3.00 -20.40 13.56
C ASN A 78 3.34 -18.94 13.21
N ALA A 79 2.80 -17.99 13.99
CA ALA A 79 3.13 -16.59 13.88
C ALA A 79 4.65 -16.33 13.92
N CYS A 80 5.08 -15.28 13.23
CA CYS A 80 6.49 -14.88 13.18
C CYS A 80 6.91 -14.28 14.52
N THR A 81 8.07 -14.70 15.02
CA THR A 81 8.68 -14.09 16.21
C THR A 81 9.40 -12.79 15.84
N LYS A 82 9.70 -11.94 16.83
CA LYS A 82 10.48 -10.72 16.63
C LYS A 82 11.89 -11.01 16.09
N GLU A 83 12.52 -12.10 16.51
CA GLU A 83 13.86 -12.53 16.05
C GLU A 83 13.85 -12.94 14.58
N GLN A 84 12.79 -13.60 14.12
CA GLN A 84 12.62 -13.97 12.72
C GLN A 84 12.45 -12.74 11.84
N ILE A 85 11.64 -11.77 12.27
CA ILE A 85 11.52 -10.49 11.59
C ILE A 85 12.85 -9.73 11.60
N GLY A 86 13.58 -9.72 12.72
CA GLY A 86 14.91 -9.11 12.79
C GLY A 86 15.92 -9.72 11.82
N THR A 87 15.86 -11.04 11.62
CA THR A 87 16.70 -11.74 10.63
C THR A 87 16.37 -11.31 9.20
N LEU A 88 15.08 -11.27 8.86
CA LEU A 88 14.61 -10.79 7.55
C LEU A 88 15.01 -9.33 7.32
N LEU A 89 14.82 -8.47 8.32
CA LEU A 89 15.17 -7.06 8.27
C LEU A 89 16.68 -6.86 8.04
N ALA A 90 17.52 -7.63 8.70
CA ALA A 90 18.97 -7.58 8.51
C ALA A 90 19.38 -7.92 7.07
N GLU A 91 18.75 -8.94 6.47
CA GLU A 91 19.02 -9.31 5.07
C GLU A 91 18.51 -8.23 4.09
N CYS A 92 17.32 -7.67 4.33
CA CYS A 92 16.81 -6.52 3.58
C CYS A 92 17.79 -5.33 3.62
N ARG A 93 18.29 -4.96 4.80
CA ARG A 93 19.26 -3.86 4.99
C ARG A 93 20.57 -4.09 4.24
N LYS A 94 21.12 -5.29 4.31
CA LYS A 94 22.34 -5.69 3.57
C LYS A 94 22.20 -5.44 2.06
N HIS A 95 21.00 -5.61 1.54
CA HIS A 95 20.69 -5.44 0.12
C HIS A 95 20.02 -4.10 -0.23
N ARG A 96 19.89 -3.16 0.73
CA ARG A 96 19.20 -1.87 0.57
C ARG A 96 17.76 -2.01 0.06
N VAL A 97 17.08 -3.07 0.51
CA VAL A 97 15.67 -3.32 0.24
C VAL A 97 14.85 -2.80 1.42
N ARG A 98 13.87 -1.95 1.14
CA ARG A 98 12.92 -1.47 2.14
C ARG A 98 11.91 -2.57 2.47
N LEU A 99 11.73 -2.88 3.75
CA LEU A 99 10.73 -3.84 4.21
C LEU A 99 9.55 -3.08 4.84
N ILE A 100 8.35 -3.30 4.30
CA ILE A 100 7.13 -2.58 4.70
C ILE A 100 6.10 -3.61 5.21
N PRO A 101 5.78 -3.63 6.51
CA PRO A 101 4.69 -4.47 7.00
C PRO A 101 3.34 -3.94 6.51
N GLN A 102 2.43 -4.86 6.19
CA GLN A 102 1.03 -4.60 5.93
C GLN A 102 0.15 -5.25 7.01
N PHE A 103 -0.81 -4.49 7.52
CA PHE A 103 -1.88 -4.96 8.39
C PHE A 103 -3.22 -4.58 7.79
N GLN A 104 -4.00 -5.59 7.42
CA GLN A 104 -5.24 -5.43 6.67
C GLN A 104 -6.34 -4.81 7.54
N CYS A 105 -6.68 -3.56 7.23
CA CYS A 105 -7.68 -2.79 7.94
C CYS A 105 -9.03 -2.75 7.25
N LEU A 106 -10.06 -2.69 8.07
CA LEU A 106 -11.47 -2.51 7.72
C LEU A 106 -12.07 -3.67 6.97
N GLY A 107 -11.72 -3.89 5.69
CA GLY A 107 -12.15 -5.03 4.87
C GLY A 107 -11.39 -6.31 5.17
N HIS A 108 -11.66 -7.40 4.42
CA HIS A 108 -10.96 -8.69 4.54
C HIS A 108 -10.90 -9.29 5.95
N GLN A 109 -11.89 -9.02 6.79
CA GLN A 109 -11.98 -9.58 8.15
C GLN A 109 -12.59 -10.98 8.19
N SER A 110 -12.71 -11.60 7.03
CA SER A 110 -13.01 -13.01 6.85
C SER A 110 -12.57 -13.46 5.46
N TRP A 111 -12.39 -14.77 5.28
CA TRP A 111 -12.21 -15.37 3.97
C TRP A 111 -12.96 -16.69 3.88
N SER A 112 -13.80 -16.84 2.86
CA SER A 112 -14.71 -17.99 2.76
C SER A 112 -15.48 -18.13 4.09
N ARG A 113 -15.60 -19.34 4.64
CA ARG A 113 -16.31 -19.59 5.90
C ARG A 113 -15.56 -19.14 7.17
N ASN A 114 -14.32 -18.69 7.05
CA ASN A 114 -13.47 -18.38 8.20
C ASN A 114 -13.53 -16.89 8.53
N THR A 115 -14.05 -16.54 9.69
CA THR A 115 -13.95 -15.18 10.24
C THR A 115 -12.55 -14.95 10.81
N GLY A 116 -11.98 -13.77 10.56
CA GLY A 116 -10.66 -13.39 11.05
C GLY A 116 -10.59 -13.31 12.58
N PRO A 117 -9.38 -13.38 13.17
CA PRO A 117 -9.19 -13.38 14.62
C PRO A 117 -9.90 -12.23 15.36
N LEU A 118 -9.82 -10.99 14.88
CA LEU A 118 -10.44 -9.84 15.55
C LEU A 118 -11.95 -10.00 15.68
N LEU A 119 -12.66 -10.28 14.58
CA LEU A 119 -14.12 -10.42 14.59
C LEU A 119 -14.59 -11.75 15.22
N THR A 120 -13.73 -12.77 15.26
CA THR A 120 -14.00 -13.99 16.03
C THR A 120 -13.95 -13.72 17.52
N LYS A 121 -12.94 -12.95 17.98
CA LYS A 121 -12.76 -12.64 19.39
C LYS A 121 -13.70 -11.54 19.87
N TYR A 122 -13.99 -10.58 19.02
CA TYR A 122 -14.79 -9.39 19.29
C TYR A 122 -15.88 -9.19 18.23
N PRO A 123 -16.90 -10.08 18.19
CA PRO A 123 -17.96 -10.01 17.19
C PRO A 123 -18.77 -8.71 17.24
N GLN A 124 -18.76 -7.99 18.37
CA GLN A 124 -19.40 -6.67 18.49
C GLN A 124 -18.74 -5.57 17.63
N PHE A 125 -17.55 -5.84 17.08
CA PHE A 125 -16.87 -4.92 16.17
C PHE A 125 -17.31 -5.07 14.72
N ASP A 126 -18.06 -6.10 14.37
CA ASP A 126 -18.53 -6.33 13.00
C ASP A 126 -19.45 -5.18 12.54
N GLU A 127 -19.33 -4.78 11.28
CA GLU A 127 -20.25 -3.82 10.64
C GLU A 127 -21.66 -4.43 10.44
N THR A 128 -21.76 -5.75 10.41
CA THR A 128 -23.00 -6.50 10.18
C THR A 128 -23.24 -7.55 11.28
N PRO A 129 -23.32 -7.13 12.57
CA PRO A 129 -23.34 -8.05 13.69
C PRO A 129 -24.57 -8.97 13.63
N GLY A 130 -24.33 -10.28 13.79
CA GLY A 130 -25.37 -11.31 13.73
C GLY A 130 -25.86 -11.67 12.34
N LEU A 131 -25.40 -10.97 11.29
CA LEU A 131 -25.71 -11.32 9.90
C LEU A 131 -24.65 -12.26 9.31
N TYR A 132 -25.04 -12.93 8.22
CA TYR A 132 -24.20 -13.79 7.40
C TYR A 132 -23.50 -14.91 8.19
N PRO A 133 -24.24 -15.80 8.88
CA PRO A 133 -23.62 -16.93 9.57
C PRO A 133 -22.74 -17.74 8.60
N GLU A 134 -21.54 -18.11 9.04
CA GLU A 134 -20.50 -18.76 8.22
C GLU A 134 -20.09 -17.94 6.97
N ASN A 135 -20.32 -16.62 6.99
CA ASN A 135 -20.04 -15.68 5.89
C ASN A 135 -20.78 -16.02 4.59
N LYS A 136 -21.95 -16.66 4.70
CA LYS A 136 -22.82 -16.92 3.54
C LYS A 136 -23.30 -15.58 2.96
N ASP A 137 -23.39 -15.54 1.63
CA ASP A 137 -23.93 -14.41 0.84
C ASP A 137 -23.11 -13.11 0.90
N ILE A 138 -21.93 -13.14 1.52
CA ILE A 138 -20.96 -12.05 1.48
C ILE A 138 -19.64 -12.53 0.94
N TYR A 139 -18.84 -11.58 0.46
CA TYR A 139 -17.46 -11.86 0.05
C TYR A 139 -16.52 -11.94 1.26
N CYS A 140 -16.44 -10.84 2.03
CA CYS A 140 -15.71 -10.79 3.29
C CYS A 140 -16.38 -9.82 4.26
N ARG A 141 -16.15 -10.04 5.55
CA ARG A 141 -16.58 -9.14 6.63
C ARG A 141 -15.73 -7.87 6.65
N SER A 142 -16.30 -6.85 7.28
CA SER A 142 -15.59 -5.65 7.70
C SER A 142 -15.93 -5.30 9.15
N TRP A 143 -15.05 -4.55 9.81
CA TRP A 143 -15.37 -3.99 11.13
C TRP A 143 -16.03 -2.61 11.02
N CYS A 144 -16.79 -2.22 12.04
CA CYS A 144 -17.40 -0.91 12.17
C CYS A 144 -16.32 0.18 12.41
N PRO A 145 -16.12 1.14 11.48
CA PRO A 145 -15.12 2.21 11.63
C PRO A 145 -15.45 3.24 12.72
N LEU A 146 -16.64 3.15 13.31
CA LEU A 146 -17.12 4.00 14.40
C LEU A 146 -17.10 3.30 15.76
N HIS A 147 -16.74 2.02 15.84
CA HIS A 147 -16.67 1.34 17.13
C HIS A 147 -15.44 1.86 17.91
N PRO A 148 -15.62 2.49 19.09
CA PRO A 148 -14.54 3.20 19.77
C PRO A 148 -13.42 2.28 20.27
N GLU A 149 -13.72 1.00 20.47
CA GLU A 149 -12.78 0.00 20.99
C GLU A 149 -11.95 -0.73 19.92
N VAL A 150 -12.28 -0.59 18.63
CA VAL A 150 -11.52 -1.26 17.55
C VAL A 150 -10.13 -0.66 17.43
N ASN A 151 -10.03 0.66 17.26
CA ASN A 151 -8.76 1.33 17.03
C ASN A 151 -7.76 1.18 18.19
N PRO A 152 -8.15 1.26 19.48
CA PRO A 152 -7.23 0.95 20.57
C PRO A 152 -6.53 -0.41 20.45
N ILE A 153 -7.22 -1.43 19.96
CA ILE A 153 -6.63 -2.77 19.74
C ILE A 153 -5.74 -2.76 18.50
N VAL A 154 -6.29 -2.34 17.36
CA VAL A 154 -5.58 -2.32 16.06
C VAL A 154 -4.30 -1.48 16.13
N PHE A 155 -4.33 -0.34 16.82
CA PHE A 155 -3.17 0.53 17.01
C PHE A 155 -2.08 -0.12 17.83
N ARG A 156 -2.41 -0.94 18.86
CA ARG A 156 -1.38 -1.69 19.59
C ARG A 156 -0.73 -2.77 18.72
N LEU A 157 -1.50 -3.45 17.86
CA LEU A 157 -0.93 -4.39 16.89
C LEU A 157 0.00 -3.67 15.90
N MET A 158 -0.43 -2.53 15.36
CA MET A 158 0.41 -1.71 14.48
C MET A 158 1.68 -1.23 15.18
N ASP A 159 1.60 -0.77 16.43
CA ASP A 159 2.76 -0.32 17.21
C ASP A 159 3.81 -1.43 17.37
N GLU A 160 3.38 -2.66 17.60
CA GLU A 160 4.26 -3.82 17.67
C GLU A 160 4.90 -4.16 16.32
N LEU A 161 4.15 -4.08 15.21
CA LEU A 161 4.72 -4.25 13.87
C LEU A 161 5.74 -3.15 13.55
N ILE A 162 5.42 -1.89 13.85
CA ILE A 162 6.33 -0.76 13.64
C ILE A 162 7.64 -0.98 14.40
N ALA A 163 7.55 -1.42 15.66
CA ALA A 163 8.72 -1.71 16.47
C ALA A 163 9.52 -2.92 15.98
N ALA A 164 8.85 -4.03 15.61
CA ALA A 164 9.51 -5.26 15.19
C ALA A 164 10.19 -5.14 13.81
N PHE A 165 9.56 -4.42 12.89
CA PHE A 165 10.09 -4.19 11.54
C PHE A 165 11.02 -2.98 11.45
N GLU A 166 11.17 -2.20 12.54
CA GLU A 166 11.78 -0.87 12.53
C GLU A 166 11.23 -0.03 11.35
N ALA A 167 9.91 -0.05 11.22
CA ALA A 167 9.23 0.32 9.98
C ALA A 167 9.30 1.83 9.72
N GLU A 168 9.66 2.22 8.50
CA GLU A 168 9.55 3.60 8.00
C GLU A 168 8.23 3.84 7.25
N ALA A 169 7.47 2.78 7.02
CA ALA A 169 6.15 2.78 6.40
C ALA A 169 5.31 1.64 6.94
N LEU A 170 3.99 1.80 6.93
CA LEU A 170 3.05 0.71 7.14
C LEU A 170 1.92 0.78 6.10
N HIS A 171 1.61 -0.35 5.49
CA HIS A 171 0.49 -0.48 4.56
C HIS A 171 -0.76 -0.94 5.33
N VAL A 172 -1.85 -0.16 5.26
CA VAL A 172 -3.07 -0.46 6.04
C VAL A 172 -4.09 -1.32 5.30
N GLY A 173 -3.79 -1.69 4.05
CA GLY A 173 -4.75 -2.44 3.24
C GLY A 173 -5.85 -1.51 2.73
N MET A 174 -7.06 -1.67 3.28
CA MET A 174 -8.27 -0.88 3.00
C MET A 174 -8.94 -1.16 1.64
N ASP A 175 -8.59 -2.28 0.99
CA ASP A 175 -9.24 -2.78 -0.23
C ASP A 175 -10.55 -3.51 0.07
N GLU A 176 -11.38 -3.60 -0.97
CA GLU A 176 -12.56 -4.48 -1.05
C GLU A 176 -13.52 -4.35 0.15
N VAL A 177 -13.62 -3.14 0.72
CA VAL A 177 -14.57 -2.81 1.80
C VAL A 177 -15.97 -2.72 1.21
N PHE A 178 -16.64 -3.87 1.10
CA PHE A 178 -18.01 -3.96 0.56
C PHE A 178 -19.08 -3.59 1.57
N LEU A 179 -18.91 -4.03 2.82
CA LEU A 179 -19.82 -3.78 3.93
C LEU A 179 -19.36 -2.52 4.67
N ILE A 180 -20.12 -1.44 4.58
CA ILE A 180 -19.84 -0.17 5.29
C ILE A 180 -21.09 0.71 5.24
N GLY A 181 -21.46 1.33 6.35
CA GLY A 181 -22.70 2.10 6.42
C GLY A 181 -23.94 1.20 6.38
N GLU A 182 -23.83 -0.03 6.88
CA GLU A 182 -24.90 -1.03 6.77
C GLU A 182 -26.01 -0.76 7.80
N ASP A 183 -27.26 -1.08 7.43
CA ASP A 183 -28.42 -0.88 8.30
C ASP A 183 -28.37 -1.69 9.60
N ALA A 184 -27.59 -2.77 9.62
CA ALA A 184 -27.36 -3.59 10.81
C ALA A 184 -26.44 -2.92 11.83
N CYS A 185 -25.62 -1.95 11.41
CA CYS A 185 -24.69 -1.24 12.29
C CYS A 185 -25.38 -0.04 12.94
N SER A 186 -25.66 -0.11 14.24
CA SER A 186 -26.29 1.01 14.97
C SER A 186 -25.47 2.30 14.96
N ARG A 187 -24.16 2.21 14.71
CA ARG A 187 -23.25 3.37 14.64
C ARG A 187 -23.16 3.95 13.24
N CYS A 188 -23.12 3.09 12.21
CA CYS A 188 -22.86 3.48 10.82
C CYS A 188 -24.14 3.70 10.00
N LYS A 189 -25.27 3.10 10.39
CA LYS A 189 -26.54 3.21 9.67
C LYS A 189 -26.91 4.67 9.37
N GLY A 190 -27.25 4.93 8.10
CA GLY A 190 -27.71 6.24 7.62
C GLY A 190 -26.62 7.30 7.49
N LYS A 191 -25.34 6.95 7.69
CA LYS A 191 -24.20 7.84 7.44
C LYS A 191 -23.68 7.68 6.02
N ASP A 192 -23.03 8.72 5.51
CA ASP A 192 -22.38 8.68 4.22
C ASP A 192 -21.18 7.70 4.24
N LYS A 193 -21.12 6.81 3.25
CA LYS A 193 -20.13 5.73 3.19
C LYS A 193 -18.72 6.26 2.87
N ALA A 194 -18.63 7.34 2.09
CA ALA A 194 -17.35 8.01 1.84
C ALA A 194 -16.81 8.70 3.09
N GLU A 195 -17.67 9.36 3.88
CA GLU A 195 -17.27 9.95 5.17
C GLU A 195 -16.82 8.88 6.18
N LEU A 196 -17.51 7.74 6.25
CA LEU A 196 -17.12 6.61 7.11
C LEU A 196 -15.75 6.05 6.71
N PHE A 197 -15.53 5.84 5.41
CA PHE A 197 -14.26 5.33 4.89
C PHE A 197 -13.12 6.34 5.12
N ALA A 198 -13.35 7.62 4.81
CA ALA A 198 -12.39 8.69 5.04
C ALA A 198 -12.04 8.84 6.53
N LYS A 199 -13.02 8.72 7.43
CA LYS A 199 -12.76 8.72 8.87
C LYS A 199 -11.79 7.61 9.27
N ALA A 200 -12.03 6.38 8.82
CA ALA A 200 -11.14 5.26 9.13
C ALA A 200 -9.72 5.52 8.61
N ILE A 201 -9.57 5.96 7.36
CA ILE A 201 -8.27 6.35 6.78
C ILE A 201 -7.59 7.42 7.62
N ASN A 202 -8.31 8.47 8.00
CA ASN A 202 -7.79 9.58 8.78
C ASN A 202 -7.39 9.17 10.20
N ASP A 203 -8.07 8.20 10.81
CA ASP A 203 -7.68 7.64 12.10
C ASP A 203 -6.34 6.90 11.99
N TYR A 204 -6.18 6.05 10.98
CA TYR A 204 -4.92 5.34 10.72
C TYR A 204 -3.79 6.31 10.36
N HIS A 205 -4.06 7.31 9.54
CA HIS A 205 -3.08 8.34 9.18
C HIS A 205 -2.59 9.12 10.41
N ARG A 206 -3.51 9.57 11.28
CA ARG A 206 -3.11 10.27 12.52
C ARG A 206 -2.24 9.41 13.42
N HIS A 207 -2.49 8.10 13.47
CA HIS A 207 -1.67 7.17 14.25
C HIS A 207 -0.30 6.98 13.59
N LEU A 208 -0.25 6.58 12.31
CA LEU A 208 1.01 6.23 11.63
C LEU A 208 1.86 7.47 11.30
N VAL A 209 1.28 8.43 10.59
CA VAL A 209 1.98 9.65 10.15
C VAL A 209 2.03 10.68 11.26
N GLY A 210 0.92 10.89 11.97
CA GLY A 210 0.82 11.91 13.03
C GLY A 210 1.66 11.58 14.26
N LYS A 211 1.48 10.40 14.85
CA LYS A 211 2.18 9.96 16.07
C LYS A 211 3.52 9.30 15.76
N HIS A 212 3.58 8.31 14.86
CA HIS A 212 4.80 7.54 14.60
C HIS A 212 5.76 8.17 13.60
N LYS A 213 5.30 9.18 12.83
CA LYS A 213 6.10 9.86 11.80
C LYS A 213 6.61 8.93 10.70
N ILE A 214 5.84 7.89 10.39
CA ILE A 214 6.14 6.95 9.29
C ILE A 214 5.17 7.16 8.14
N GLU A 215 5.51 6.67 6.94
CA GLU A 215 4.60 6.78 5.79
C GLU A 215 3.43 5.79 5.89
N MET A 216 2.28 6.18 5.36
CA MET A 216 1.11 5.31 5.23
C MET A 216 0.91 4.94 3.76
N LEU A 217 0.77 3.65 3.49
CA LEU A 217 0.36 3.11 2.20
C LEU A 217 -1.04 2.49 2.33
N MET A 218 -1.82 2.51 1.26
CA MET A 218 -3.09 1.79 1.18
C MET A 218 -3.44 1.42 -0.26
N TRP A 219 -4.31 0.43 -0.43
CA TRP A 219 -4.91 0.13 -1.73
C TRP A 219 -5.89 1.24 -2.14
N GLY A 220 -5.96 1.50 -3.45
CA GLY A 220 -6.73 2.63 -4.01
C GLY A 220 -8.18 2.33 -4.41
N ASP A 221 -8.59 1.08 -4.54
CA ASP A 221 -9.83 0.68 -5.21
C ASP A 221 -11.10 1.33 -4.64
N ARG A 222 -11.19 1.47 -3.31
CA ARG A 222 -12.35 2.10 -2.66
C ARG A 222 -12.41 3.63 -2.84
N LEU A 223 -11.41 4.26 -3.44
CA LEU A 223 -11.38 5.68 -3.80
C LEU A 223 -11.77 5.95 -5.26
N ILE A 224 -11.89 4.90 -6.08
CA ILE A 224 -12.22 5.01 -7.51
C ILE A 224 -13.74 4.90 -7.66
N ASP A 225 -14.39 5.85 -8.33
CA ASP A 225 -15.81 5.75 -8.66
C ASP A 225 -16.03 4.82 -9.86
N ALA A 226 -16.68 3.67 -9.62
CA ALA A 226 -16.99 2.69 -10.66
C ALA A 226 -17.96 3.24 -11.73
N GLY A 227 -18.79 4.24 -11.40
CA GLY A 227 -19.66 4.92 -12.36
C GLY A 227 -18.87 5.79 -13.34
N SER A 228 -17.73 6.33 -12.91
CA SER A 228 -16.87 7.21 -13.70
C SER A 228 -15.80 6.45 -14.49
N ILE A 229 -15.03 5.58 -13.84
CA ILE A 229 -13.86 4.90 -14.45
C ILE A 229 -14.18 3.46 -14.96
N LYS A 230 -15.44 3.00 -14.86
CA LYS A 230 -15.93 1.71 -15.42
C LYS A 230 -15.04 0.51 -15.10
N TYR A 231 -14.41 0.51 -13.94
CA TYR A 231 -13.73 -0.65 -13.39
C TYR A 231 -14.74 -1.59 -12.73
N GLY A 232 -14.36 -2.86 -12.57
CA GLY A 232 -15.19 -3.83 -11.86
C GLY A 232 -15.30 -3.48 -10.37
N LYS A 233 -16.33 -4.01 -9.69
CA LYS A 233 -16.59 -3.76 -8.26
C LYS A 233 -15.44 -4.12 -7.31
N TRP A 234 -14.49 -4.93 -7.76
CA TRP A 234 -13.28 -5.32 -7.04
C TRP A 234 -12.24 -4.19 -7.10
N GLU A 235 -12.05 -3.61 -8.28
CA GLU A 235 -11.03 -2.58 -8.56
C GLU A 235 -11.56 -1.14 -8.40
N ALA A 236 -12.85 -0.96 -8.11
CA ALA A 236 -13.46 0.34 -7.86
C ALA A 236 -14.66 0.28 -6.90
N SER A 237 -14.95 1.42 -6.28
CA SER A 237 -16.12 1.63 -5.45
C SER A 237 -17.41 1.63 -6.27
N ALA A 238 -18.17 0.55 -6.15
CA ALA A 238 -19.56 0.45 -6.57
C ALA A 238 -20.54 0.61 -5.39
N ASN A 239 -20.05 1.03 -4.22
CA ASN A 239 -20.80 1.11 -2.96
C ASN A 239 -20.72 2.49 -2.29
N GLY A 240 -20.30 3.53 -3.01
CA GLY A 240 -20.39 4.92 -2.56
C GLY A 240 -19.25 5.41 -1.66
N THR A 241 -18.11 4.71 -1.63
CA THR A 241 -16.92 5.13 -0.86
C THR A 241 -16.01 6.09 -1.62
N ALA A 242 -16.14 6.21 -2.96
CA ALA A 242 -15.21 6.95 -3.81
C ALA A 242 -14.99 8.42 -3.40
N GLY A 243 -16.03 9.09 -2.87
CA GLY A 243 -15.92 10.47 -2.38
C GLY A 243 -14.89 10.69 -1.27
N ALA A 244 -14.43 9.63 -0.60
CA ALA A 244 -13.39 9.69 0.41
C ALA A 244 -12.06 10.22 -0.13
N ILE A 245 -11.83 10.12 -1.45
CA ILE A 245 -10.62 10.62 -2.12
C ILE A 245 -10.36 12.10 -1.83
N ASP A 246 -11.42 12.89 -1.62
CA ASP A 246 -11.35 14.33 -1.36
C ASP A 246 -11.30 14.69 0.13
N LEU A 247 -11.39 13.69 1.01
CA LEU A 247 -11.48 13.86 2.47
C LEU A 247 -10.24 13.35 3.22
N ILE A 248 -9.22 12.87 2.50
CA ILE A 248 -8.03 12.24 3.08
C ILE A 248 -6.72 12.97 2.71
N PRO A 249 -5.69 12.88 3.57
CA PRO A 249 -4.36 13.45 3.34
C PRO A 249 -3.70 12.95 2.05
N LYS A 250 -3.05 13.85 1.33
CA LYS A 250 -2.42 13.57 0.02
C LYS A 250 -1.01 12.99 0.10
N ASP A 251 -0.44 12.93 1.30
CA ASP A 251 0.87 12.32 1.58
C ASP A 251 0.81 10.79 1.69
N ILE A 252 -0.40 10.21 1.79
CA ILE A 252 -0.67 8.78 1.67
C ILE A 252 -0.22 8.29 0.28
N VAL A 253 0.50 7.18 0.25
CA VAL A 253 0.83 6.49 -1.01
C VAL A 253 -0.31 5.55 -1.39
N ILE A 254 -0.82 5.71 -2.60
CA ILE A 254 -1.89 4.89 -3.15
C ILE A 254 -1.29 3.77 -3.98
N CYS A 255 -1.49 2.53 -3.55
CA CYS A 255 -1.21 1.33 -4.32
C CYS A 255 -2.39 1.04 -5.25
N ASP A 256 -2.27 1.42 -6.52
CA ASP A 256 -3.35 1.37 -7.51
C ASP A 256 -3.33 0.05 -8.28
N TRP A 257 -4.23 -0.88 -7.96
CA TRP A 257 -4.13 -2.26 -8.43
C TRP A 257 -5.13 -2.61 -9.53
N HIS A 258 -4.63 -3.18 -10.64
CA HIS A 258 -5.43 -3.66 -11.77
C HIS A 258 -4.79 -4.90 -12.39
N TYR A 259 -5.58 -5.95 -12.63
CA TYR A 259 -5.02 -7.28 -12.96
C TYR A 259 -5.32 -7.77 -14.38
N GLU A 260 -6.18 -7.07 -15.11
CA GLU A 260 -6.50 -7.39 -16.50
C GLU A 260 -5.89 -6.37 -17.48
N PRO A 261 -5.63 -6.78 -18.75
CA PRO A 261 -5.22 -5.83 -19.78
C PRO A 261 -6.30 -4.79 -20.02
N ARG A 262 -5.91 -3.52 -20.11
CA ARG A 262 -6.81 -2.41 -20.44
C ARG A 262 -6.20 -1.52 -21.52
N SER A 263 -7.05 -0.84 -22.27
CA SER A 263 -6.61 0.21 -23.21
C SER A 263 -6.10 1.46 -22.48
N ALA A 264 -6.61 1.70 -21.27
CA ALA A 264 -6.18 2.75 -20.36
C ALA A 264 -6.39 2.31 -18.91
N TYR A 265 -5.56 2.87 -18.03
CA TYR A 265 -5.66 2.74 -16.57
C TYR A 265 -5.91 4.13 -15.98
N GLU A 266 -7.11 4.67 -16.20
CA GLU A 266 -7.48 6.07 -15.90
C GLU A 266 -7.38 6.45 -14.42
N SER A 267 -7.33 5.48 -13.52
CA SER A 267 -7.05 5.69 -12.10
C SER A 267 -5.67 6.29 -11.83
N VAL A 268 -4.65 5.94 -12.62
CA VAL A 268 -3.29 6.47 -12.46
C VAL A 268 -3.25 7.99 -12.61
N PRO A 269 -3.65 8.60 -13.75
CA PRO A 269 -3.70 10.05 -13.86
C PRO A 269 -4.67 10.66 -12.85
N MET A 270 -5.80 10.02 -12.56
CA MET A 270 -6.76 10.54 -11.59
C MET A 270 -6.14 10.72 -10.18
N PHE A 271 -5.42 9.72 -9.66
CA PHE A 271 -4.74 9.86 -8.36
C PHE A 271 -3.59 10.88 -8.40
N LEU A 272 -2.81 10.91 -9.49
CA LEU A 272 -1.72 11.87 -9.68
C LEU A 272 -2.24 13.32 -9.70
N GLU A 273 -3.36 13.57 -10.38
CA GLU A 273 -4.04 14.87 -10.46
C GLU A 273 -4.66 15.28 -9.12
N LYS A 274 -5.19 14.32 -8.35
CA LYS A 274 -5.66 14.54 -6.97
C LYS A 274 -4.51 14.77 -5.98
N GLY A 275 -3.26 14.68 -6.42
CA GLY A 275 -2.06 15.06 -5.67
C GLY A 275 -1.42 13.93 -4.87
N PHE A 276 -1.88 12.69 -5.02
CA PHE A 276 -1.30 11.53 -4.34
C PHE A 276 -0.03 11.04 -4.99
N ARG A 277 0.81 10.37 -4.19
CA ARG A 277 1.85 9.48 -4.73
C ARG A 277 1.21 8.15 -5.09
N VAL A 278 1.55 7.63 -6.27
CA VAL A 278 0.88 6.46 -6.86
C VAL A 278 1.91 5.38 -7.13
N TRP A 279 1.58 4.17 -6.69
CA TRP A 279 2.34 2.95 -6.93
C TRP A 279 1.45 1.94 -7.67
N PRO A 280 1.44 1.95 -9.01
CA PRO A 280 0.70 0.99 -9.82
C PRO A 280 1.06 -0.45 -9.45
N ALA A 281 0.05 -1.32 -9.35
CA ALA A 281 0.21 -2.68 -8.85
C ALA A 281 -0.42 -3.72 -9.79
N SER A 282 0.40 -4.58 -10.38
CA SER A 282 -0.06 -5.71 -11.20
C SER A 282 -0.03 -7.02 -10.44
N TRP A 283 -0.63 -8.07 -11.03
CA TRP A 283 -0.59 -9.43 -10.50
C TRP A 283 0.12 -10.39 -11.46
N LYS A 284 -0.50 -11.53 -11.81
CA LYS A 284 0.16 -12.73 -12.32
C LYS A 284 0.19 -12.88 -13.84
N LYS A 285 -0.64 -12.12 -14.57
CA LYS A 285 -0.71 -12.20 -16.03
C LYS A 285 0.38 -11.33 -16.64
N PRO A 286 1.41 -11.91 -17.31
CA PRO A 286 2.51 -11.14 -17.87
C PRO A 286 2.05 -10.02 -18.83
N GLU A 287 1.09 -10.32 -19.69
CA GLU A 287 0.53 -9.36 -20.66
C GLU A 287 -0.20 -8.19 -19.99
N ALA A 288 -0.93 -8.44 -18.89
CA ALA A 288 -1.61 -7.40 -18.13
C ALA A 288 -0.59 -6.56 -17.34
N ALA A 289 0.39 -7.20 -16.72
CA ALA A 289 1.47 -6.52 -16.02
C ALA A 289 2.25 -5.61 -16.96
N LYS A 290 2.61 -6.10 -18.14
CA LYS A 290 3.28 -5.31 -19.18
C LYS A 290 2.43 -4.12 -19.61
N ALA A 291 1.15 -4.33 -19.92
CA ALA A 291 0.26 -3.25 -20.34
C ALA A 291 0.17 -2.15 -19.27
N PHE A 292 0.09 -2.52 -17.99
CA PHE A 292 -0.02 -1.55 -16.90
C PHE A 292 1.30 -0.81 -16.64
N VAL A 293 2.44 -1.52 -16.70
CA VAL A 293 3.78 -0.91 -16.63
C VAL A 293 3.98 0.09 -17.76
N ASP A 294 3.72 -0.31 -19.01
CA ASP A 294 3.87 0.54 -20.19
C ASP A 294 2.98 1.79 -20.08
N TYR A 295 1.72 1.63 -19.66
CA TYR A 295 0.80 2.75 -19.45
C TYR A 295 1.32 3.71 -18.36
N SER A 296 1.76 3.17 -17.22
CA SER A 296 2.28 3.97 -16.10
C SER A 296 3.52 4.77 -16.52
N LEU A 297 4.39 4.19 -17.35
CA LEU A 297 5.59 4.85 -17.85
C LEU A 297 5.29 6.09 -18.73
N THR A 298 4.08 6.21 -19.29
CA THR A 298 3.66 7.45 -19.98
C THR A 298 3.57 8.65 -19.03
N TYR A 299 3.41 8.40 -17.72
CA TYR A 299 3.44 9.40 -16.65
C TYR A 299 4.77 9.46 -15.92
N ALA A 300 5.82 8.78 -16.40
CA ALA A 300 7.14 8.78 -15.80
C ALA A 300 7.87 10.13 -15.90
N ASN A 301 7.22 11.27 -16.08
CA ASN A 301 7.79 12.58 -15.74
C ASN A 301 7.14 13.20 -14.49
N ASN A 302 6.07 12.60 -13.97
CA ASN A 302 5.42 13.06 -12.75
C ASN A 302 6.18 12.49 -11.54
N PRO A 303 6.72 13.33 -10.64
CA PRO A 303 7.51 12.84 -9.49
C PRO A 303 6.69 12.06 -8.47
N ARG A 304 5.35 12.11 -8.56
CA ARG A 304 4.44 11.34 -7.71
C ARG A 304 4.21 9.91 -8.20
N LEU A 305 4.60 9.57 -9.42
CA LEU A 305 4.61 8.19 -9.89
C LEU A 305 5.85 7.49 -9.32
N LEU A 306 5.65 6.54 -8.40
CA LEU A 306 6.74 5.97 -7.62
C LEU A 306 7.52 4.88 -8.35
N GLY A 307 6.86 4.07 -9.18
CA GLY A 307 7.46 2.88 -9.79
C GLY A 307 6.39 1.86 -10.11
N HIS A 308 6.63 0.58 -9.79
CA HIS A 308 5.64 -0.49 -9.99
C HIS A 308 5.73 -1.56 -8.89
N LEU A 309 4.58 -2.03 -8.43
CA LEU A 309 4.43 -3.04 -7.39
C LEU A 309 3.92 -4.35 -8.00
N ASN A 310 4.57 -5.46 -7.67
CA ASN A 310 4.17 -6.78 -8.15
C ASN A 310 3.50 -7.56 -7.03
N THR A 311 2.18 -7.65 -7.08
CA THR A 311 1.42 -8.47 -6.13
C THR A 311 1.52 -9.95 -6.50
N THR A 312 1.51 -10.81 -5.47
CA THR A 312 1.65 -12.26 -5.67
C THR A 312 0.36 -13.01 -5.35
N TRP A 313 -0.35 -12.65 -4.28
CA TRP A 313 -1.60 -13.31 -3.81
C TRP A 313 -1.50 -14.84 -3.76
N GLY A 314 -0.31 -15.37 -3.47
CA GLY A 314 -0.05 -16.82 -3.46
C GLY A 314 0.07 -17.49 -4.84
N ALA A 315 0.04 -16.73 -5.94
CA ALA A 315 0.19 -17.26 -7.30
C ALA A 315 1.61 -17.78 -7.61
N VAL A 316 2.58 -17.43 -6.77
CA VAL A 316 3.97 -17.87 -6.86
C VAL A 316 4.48 -18.18 -5.45
N ARG A 317 5.28 -19.26 -5.32
CA ARG A 317 5.91 -19.60 -4.04
C ARG A 317 7.02 -18.60 -3.76
N VAL A 318 7.29 -18.32 -2.48
CA VAL A 318 8.32 -17.37 -2.05
C VAL A 318 9.69 -17.66 -2.70
N ASN A 319 10.11 -18.93 -2.72
CA ASN A 319 11.40 -19.33 -3.30
C ASN A 319 11.45 -19.20 -4.83
N ASP A 320 10.31 -19.06 -5.50
CA ASP A 320 10.20 -18.89 -6.95
C ASP A 320 9.96 -17.42 -7.36
N LEU A 321 9.89 -16.48 -6.41
CA LEU A 321 9.71 -15.05 -6.70
C LEU A 321 10.74 -14.49 -7.70
N PRO A 322 12.03 -14.87 -7.67
CA PRO A 322 13.00 -14.41 -8.67
C PRO A 322 12.69 -14.85 -10.11
N LYS A 323 11.76 -15.79 -10.30
CA LYS A 323 11.30 -16.28 -11.60
C LYS A 323 9.89 -15.78 -11.95
N PHE A 324 9.30 -14.93 -11.12
CA PHE A 324 7.94 -14.46 -11.33
C PHE A 324 7.92 -13.46 -12.49
N GLU A 325 7.38 -13.88 -13.63
CA GLU A 325 7.46 -13.13 -14.89
C GLU A 325 6.96 -11.67 -14.82
N PRO A 326 5.83 -11.35 -14.16
CA PRO A 326 5.41 -9.95 -13.95
C PRO A 326 6.47 -9.08 -13.24
N LEU A 327 7.15 -9.64 -12.24
CA LEU A 327 8.23 -8.96 -11.53
C LEU A 327 9.39 -8.63 -12.48
N LEU A 328 9.79 -9.59 -13.31
CA LEU A 328 10.87 -9.41 -14.30
C LEU A 328 10.51 -8.35 -15.35
N ILE A 329 9.26 -8.30 -15.78
CA ILE A 329 8.74 -7.27 -16.70
C ILE A 329 8.87 -5.89 -16.05
N ALA A 330 8.37 -5.74 -14.82
CA ALA A 330 8.41 -4.47 -14.11
C ALA A 330 9.85 -4.01 -13.85
N THR A 331 10.73 -4.86 -13.33
CA THR A 331 12.11 -4.44 -13.05
C THR A 331 12.92 -4.16 -14.31
N GLY A 332 12.68 -4.91 -15.38
CA GLY A 332 13.30 -4.68 -16.69
C GLY A 332 12.88 -3.35 -17.33
N ALA A 333 11.63 -2.92 -17.16
CA ALA A 333 11.10 -1.72 -17.80
C ALA A 333 11.58 -0.40 -17.15
N PHE A 334 11.90 -0.42 -15.86
CA PHE A 334 12.35 0.76 -15.10
C PHE A 334 13.87 0.87 -14.96
N THR A 335 14.62 -0.14 -15.42
CA THR A 335 16.08 -0.07 -15.50
C THR A 335 16.48 0.74 -16.73
N PRO A 336 17.31 1.80 -16.62
CA PRO A 336 17.81 2.50 -17.79
C PRO A 336 18.48 1.51 -18.74
N ALA A 337 18.12 1.53 -20.03
CA ALA A 337 18.81 0.71 -21.01
C ALA A 337 20.31 0.99 -20.92
N ALA A 338 21.12 -0.04 -20.67
CA ALA A 338 22.57 0.05 -20.68
C ALA A 338 23.01 0.50 -22.08
N GLY A 339 23.22 1.82 -22.27
CA GLY A 339 23.59 2.35 -23.59
C GLY A 339 23.17 3.78 -23.94
N THR A 340 22.78 4.64 -22.99
CA THR A 340 22.57 6.07 -23.27
C THR A 340 23.37 7.01 -22.37
N GLU A 341 24.59 6.62 -22.01
CA GLU A 341 25.64 7.64 -21.82
C GLU A 341 26.06 8.12 -23.22
N LYS A 342 25.36 9.14 -23.73
CA LYS A 342 25.91 9.95 -24.82
C LYS A 342 27.15 10.65 -24.26
N LYS A 343 28.32 10.25 -24.77
CA LYS A 343 29.58 10.99 -24.67
C LYS A 343 29.39 12.45 -25.10
#